data_AF-A0A9E1JD04-F1
#
_entry.id   AF-A0A9E1JD04-F1
#
_cell.length_a   1.000
_cell.length_b   1.000
_cell.length_c   1.000
_cell.angle_alpha   90.00
_cell.angle_beta   90.00
_cell.angle_gamma   90.00
#
_symmetry.space_group_name_H-M   'P 1'
#
loop_
_entity.id
_entity.type
_entity.pdbx_description
1 polymer ?
#
loop_
_entity_poly.entity_id
_entity_poly.type
_entity_poly.pdbx_seq_one_letter_code
_entity_poly.pdbx_strand_id
1 'polypeptide(L)'
;MKKNSSKKRPIRKKPIRKKPIRKKPIRKKPIRKKPIRKKPIKKKPIRKKPIKRKPIRKKPISKKFVIKKKENLVVKIIQLQNFLKPNFKIKISFSLEKYIQSFFDKIENIILNYKILKLEDKRKKKLEEIEKKEKERIFLQKQKLEEEQQLTKIKEKSLKDEIKLEKERVRDIRLFLRKEQALLRIEQAEKQKQFLKQLRLEKQIERFRIREVKELEKLERISLKEKREDYSGLQERIDKLKEKYRIIRDQKIRERVEALGIKIQGDEDRQTLLNKEKEYVLARQKIELSLESFYRSAASLAFQLNKRHITRNMSIFRCIDRRFETGEIFIKWDESEDEEWLLLIYIKNNSPDEGIVIEDKTNPEKNSSHEFKPNEIFKASDLMVDSLTQLIAKKREKKE
;
A
#
# COMPACT_ATOMS: atom_id res chain seq x y z
N MET A 1 -64.66 -13.61 -1.55
CA MET A 1 -63.53 -13.89 -0.63
C MET A 1 -62.24 -14.03 -1.42
N LYS A 2 -61.16 -13.44 -0.87
CA LYS A 2 -59.72 -13.69 -1.12
C LYS A 2 -59.10 -13.28 -2.47
N LYS A 3 -58.38 -12.16 -2.38
CA LYS A 3 -57.25 -11.70 -3.22
C LYS A 3 -56.39 -12.86 -3.72
N ASN A 4 -56.00 -12.85 -4.99
CA ASN A 4 -54.71 -13.40 -5.41
C ASN A 4 -54.05 -12.49 -6.46
N SER A 5 -52.87 -12.01 -6.07
CA SER A 5 -52.01 -11.05 -6.72
C SER A 5 -51.46 -11.55 -8.06
N SER A 6 -51.48 -10.69 -9.07
CA SER A 6 -50.86 -10.87 -10.38
C SER A 6 -49.33 -11.03 -10.29
N LYS A 7 -48.85 -12.27 -10.34
CA LYS A 7 -47.42 -12.59 -10.51
C LYS A 7 -47.00 -12.32 -11.97
N LYS A 8 -46.39 -11.16 -12.23
CA LYS A 8 -45.59 -10.90 -13.44
C LYS A 8 -44.36 -11.82 -13.44
N ARG A 9 -44.17 -12.62 -14.49
CA ARG A 9 -42.97 -13.44 -14.71
C ARG A 9 -41.75 -12.54 -15.00
N PRO A 10 -40.55 -12.84 -14.45
CA PRO A 10 -39.35 -12.05 -14.70
C PRO A 10 -38.76 -12.35 -16.08
N ILE A 11 -38.56 -11.30 -16.89
CA ILE A 11 -37.84 -11.34 -18.16
C ILE A 11 -36.34 -11.42 -17.89
N ARG A 12 -35.74 -12.58 -18.14
CA ARG A 12 -34.28 -12.80 -18.09
C ARG A 12 -33.60 -12.04 -19.25
N LYS A 13 -32.88 -10.95 -18.94
CA LYS A 13 -32.01 -10.25 -19.91
C LYS A 13 -30.68 -11.01 -20.06
N LYS A 14 -30.34 -11.43 -21.29
CA LYS A 14 -29.02 -11.96 -21.64
C LYS A 14 -27.95 -10.83 -21.59
N PRO A 15 -26.73 -11.09 -21.08
CA PRO A 15 -25.68 -10.08 -21.01
C PRO A 15 -25.06 -9.82 -22.40
N ILE A 16 -25.06 -8.55 -22.81
CA ILE A 16 -24.46 -8.05 -24.06
C ILE A 16 -22.95 -7.85 -23.85
N ARG A 17 -22.12 -8.67 -24.51
CA ARG A 17 -20.65 -8.48 -24.58
C ARG A 17 -20.31 -7.29 -25.48
N LYS A 18 -19.67 -6.25 -24.94
CA LYS A 18 -19.08 -5.15 -25.71
C LYS A 18 -17.69 -5.55 -26.24
N LYS A 19 -17.50 -5.54 -27.56
CA LYS A 19 -16.20 -5.69 -28.23
C LYS A 19 -15.34 -4.42 -28.04
N PRO A 20 -14.02 -4.51 -27.81
CA PRO A 20 -13.16 -3.34 -27.67
C PRO A 20 -12.81 -2.71 -29.03
N ILE A 21 -12.98 -1.39 -29.13
CA ILE A 21 -12.64 -0.57 -30.30
C ILE A 21 -11.13 -0.25 -30.26
N ARG A 22 -10.38 -0.71 -31.27
CA ARG A 22 -8.96 -0.37 -31.47
C ARG A 22 -8.82 1.07 -32.00
N LYS A 23 -8.12 1.94 -31.27
CA LYS A 23 -7.65 3.24 -31.80
C LYS A 23 -6.25 3.08 -32.42
N LYS A 24 -6.09 3.44 -33.70
CA LYS A 24 -4.79 3.47 -34.41
C LYS A 24 -3.92 4.63 -33.89
N PRO A 25 -2.59 4.46 -33.77
CA PRO A 25 -1.70 5.53 -33.32
C PRO A 25 -1.35 6.52 -34.46
N ILE A 26 -1.44 7.82 -34.16
CA ILE A 26 -1.03 8.93 -35.04
C ILE A 26 0.48 9.14 -34.89
N ARG A 27 1.25 8.97 -35.97
CA ARG A 27 2.70 9.29 -36.02
C ARG A 27 2.90 10.81 -36.10
N LYS A 28 3.59 11.41 -35.11
CA LYS A 28 4.13 12.78 -35.20
C LYS A 28 5.60 12.74 -35.65
N LYS A 29 5.95 13.46 -36.73
CA LYS A 29 7.34 13.62 -37.20
C LYS A 29 8.16 14.47 -36.20
N PRO A 30 9.47 14.20 -36.01
CA PRO A 30 10.30 14.96 -35.09
C PRO A 30 10.74 16.31 -35.67
N ILE A 31 10.58 17.38 -34.90
CA ILE A 31 11.09 18.73 -35.21
C ILE A 31 12.50 18.85 -34.61
N ARG A 32 13.53 18.99 -35.45
CA ARG A 32 14.91 19.29 -35.01
C ARG A 32 15.00 20.75 -34.53
N LYS A 33 15.35 20.97 -33.25
CA LYS A 33 15.74 22.29 -32.72
C LYS A 33 17.27 22.43 -32.75
N LYS A 34 17.78 23.50 -33.37
CA LYS A 34 19.21 23.86 -33.40
C LYS A 34 19.72 24.24 -31.98
N PRO A 35 21.00 24.00 -31.65
CA PRO A 35 21.57 24.35 -30.36
C PRO A 35 21.85 25.85 -30.24
N ILE A 36 21.38 26.48 -29.14
CA ILE A 36 21.69 27.87 -28.79
C ILE A 36 22.93 27.86 -27.88
N ARG A 37 24.07 28.37 -28.37
CA ARG A 37 25.27 28.63 -27.56
C ARG A 37 25.03 29.83 -26.63
N LYS A 38 25.12 29.63 -25.31
CA LYS A 38 25.14 30.72 -24.32
C LYS A 38 26.59 31.17 -24.08
N LYS A 39 26.87 32.48 -24.24
CA LYS A 39 28.15 33.11 -23.87
C LYS A 39 28.36 33.11 -22.34
N PRO A 40 29.60 33.06 -21.84
CA PRO A 40 29.88 33.08 -20.40
C PRO A 40 29.70 34.49 -19.81
N ILE A 41 28.98 34.58 -18.69
CA ILE A 41 28.82 35.81 -17.90
C ILE A 41 29.95 35.83 -16.84
N LYS A 42 30.89 36.76 -16.97
CA LYS A 42 31.96 36.99 -15.96
C LYS A 42 31.35 37.60 -14.68
N LYS A 43 31.59 36.97 -13.52
CA LYS A 43 31.24 37.52 -12.20
C LYS A 43 32.30 38.56 -11.79
N LYS A 44 31.88 39.79 -11.45
CA LYS A 44 32.74 40.79 -10.76
C LYS A 44 32.83 40.45 -9.26
N PRO A 45 34.00 40.64 -8.61
CA PRO A 45 34.14 40.45 -7.17
C PRO A 45 33.55 41.64 -6.39
N ILE A 46 32.74 41.35 -5.37
CA ILE A 46 32.21 42.36 -4.44
C ILE A 46 33.22 42.52 -3.30
N ARG A 47 33.90 43.68 -3.24
CA ARG A 47 34.77 44.06 -2.11
C ARG A 47 33.91 44.44 -0.90
N LYS A 48 34.16 43.82 0.26
CA LYS A 48 33.59 44.23 1.56
C LYS A 48 34.26 45.54 2.03
N LYS A 49 33.47 46.57 2.34
CA LYS A 49 33.96 47.78 3.04
C LYS A 49 34.13 47.51 4.54
N PRO A 50 35.20 47.98 5.18
CA PRO A 50 35.36 47.89 6.63
C PRO A 50 34.47 48.90 7.36
N ILE A 51 33.84 48.46 8.44
CA ILE A 51 33.02 49.28 9.34
C ILE A 51 33.95 49.96 10.35
N LYS A 52 34.04 51.30 10.31
CA LYS A 52 34.78 52.10 11.31
C LYS A 52 33.99 52.16 12.62
N ARG A 53 34.60 51.74 13.73
CA ARG A 53 34.09 51.98 15.10
C ARG A 53 34.36 53.45 15.49
N LYS A 54 33.33 54.17 15.93
CA LYS A 54 33.48 55.53 16.49
C LYS A 54 33.98 55.44 17.95
N PRO A 55 34.91 56.29 18.39
CA PRO A 55 35.38 56.31 19.78
C PRO A 55 34.37 57.00 20.70
N ILE A 56 34.18 56.42 21.88
CA ILE A 56 33.37 56.98 22.98
C ILE A 56 34.23 58.02 23.72
N ARG A 57 33.83 59.30 23.69
CA ARG A 57 34.45 60.36 24.51
C ARG A 57 33.84 60.36 25.91
N LYS A 58 34.67 60.14 26.94
CA LYS A 58 34.30 60.41 28.34
C LYS A 58 34.35 61.93 28.58
N LYS A 59 33.29 62.50 29.18
CA LYS A 59 33.26 63.90 29.62
C LYS A 59 34.05 64.06 30.94
N PRO A 60 34.81 65.16 31.13
CA PRO A 60 35.53 65.41 32.36
C PRO A 60 34.61 65.87 33.49
N ILE A 61 34.91 65.44 34.72
CA ILE A 61 34.29 65.90 35.97
C ILE A 61 34.94 67.24 36.33
N SER A 62 34.15 68.31 36.44
CA SER A 62 34.62 69.62 36.89
C SER A 62 34.73 69.66 38.42
N LYS A 63 35.92 70.01 38.92
CA LYS A 63 36.15 70.35 40.32
C LYS A 63 35.51 71.71 40.60
N LYS A 64 34.55 71.79 41.53
CA LYS A 64 34.05 73.07 42.05
C LYS A 64 35.07 73.64 43.03
N PHE A 65 35.57 74.83 42.72
CA PHE A 65 36.27 75.71 43.65
C PHE A 65 35.32 76.18 44.74
N VAL A 66 35.73 76.06 46.02
CA VAL A 66 35.09 76.77 47.14
C VAL A 66 35.96 77.97 47.46
N ILE A 67 35.39 79.16 47.25
CA ILE A 67 35.97 80.46 47.55
C ILE A 67 35.82 80.72 49.06
N LYS A 68 36.94 81.02 49.73
CA LYS A 68 36.98 81.55 51.10
C LYS A 68 36.22 82.87 51.17
N LYS A 69 35.33 83.04 52.15
CA LYS A 69 34.86 84.38 52.58
C LYS A 69 35.48 84.73 53.92
N LYS A 70 36.10 85.91 53.95
CA LYS A 70 36.70 86.58 55.11
C LYS A 70 35.59 87.00 56.08
N GLU A 71 35.77 86.71 57.35
CA GLU A 71 34.88 87.17 58.42
C GLU A 71 35.30 88.56 58.91
N ASN A 72 34.28 89.39 59.15
CA ASN A 72 34.36 90.80 59.49
C ASN A 72 34.87 91.04 60.92
N LEU A 73 35.74 92.03 61.07
CA LEU A 73 36.38 92.49 62.32
C LEU A 73 35.40 92.81 63.47
N VAL A 74 34.10 92.95 63.18
CA VAL A 74 33.02 93.21 64.15
C VAL A 74 32.75 92.01 65.07
N VAL A 75 32.93 90.78 64.60
CA VAL A 75 32.77 89.57 65.43
C VAL A 75 33.90 89.43 66.47
N LYS A 76 35.12 89.92 66.16
CA LYS A 76 36.24 89.96 67.11
C LYS A 76 36.07 91.02 68.21
N ILE A 77 35.35 92.12 67.95
CA ILE A 77 35.13 93.19 68.94
C ILE A 77 34.09 92.78 70.00
N ILE A 78 33.03 92.08 69.58
CA ILE A 78 31.98 91.60 70.50
C ILE A 78 32.49 90.45 71.40
N GLN A 79 33.46 89.65 70.94
CA GLN A 79 34.12 88.61 71.75
C GLN A 79 35.20 89.18 72.71
N LEU A 80 35.78 90.35 72.40
CA LEU A 80 36.75 91.04 73.27
C LEU A 80 36.05 91.75 74.46
N GLN A 81 34.86 92.32 74.25
CA GLN A 81 34.13 93.06 75.29
C GLN A 81 33.54 92.14 76.38
N ASN A 82 33.32 90.86 76.08
CA ASN A 82 32.90 89.86 77.07
C ASN A 82 34.08 89.26 77.87
N PHE A 83 35.32 89.56 77.51
CA PHE A 83 36.54 89.07 78.17
C PHE A 83 37.11 90.05 79.22
N LEU A 84 36.60 91.28 79.29
CA LEU A 84 37.06 92.33 80.21
C LEU A 84 35.90 92.85 81.08
N LYS A 85 35.69 92.21 82.24
CA LYS A 85 34.95 92.79 83.36
C LYS A 85 35.94 93.12 84.49
N PRO A 86 36.14 94.40 84.86
CA PRO A 86 36.65 94.75 86.16
C PRO A 86 35.53 95.34 87.04
N ASN A 87 35.40 94.82 88.25
CA ASN A 87 34.62 95.42 89.34
C ASN A 87 35.55 96.33 90.16
N PHE A 88 35.36 97.65 90.11
CA PHE A 88 35.85 98.57 91.14
C PHE A 88 34.70 99.47 91.62
N LYS A 89 34.54 99.57 92.94
CA LYS A 89 33.61 100.47 93.64
C LYS A 89 34.37 101.70 94.09
N ILE A 90 33.88 102.90 93.77
CA ILE A 90 34.22 104.14 94.49
C ILE A 90 32.91 104.90 94.77
N LYS A 91 32.74 105.30 96.03
CA LYS A 91 31.68 106.21 96.52
C LYS A 91 32.34 107.53 96.91
N ILE A 92 31.82 108.66 96.45
CA ILE A 92 32.03 109.98 97.04
C ILE A 92 30.68 110.71 97.04
N SER A 93 30.35 111.34 98.16
CA SER A 93 29.11 112.07 98.45
C SER A 93 29.39 113.56 98.63
N PHE A 94 28.47 114.44 98.24
CA PHE A 94 28.29 115.76 98.88
C PHE A 94 26.86 116.27 98.70
N SER A 95 26.29 116.80 99.78
CA SER A 95 25.01 117.50 99.89
C SER A 95 25.22 119.01 99.79
N LEU A 96 24.23 119.77 99.29
CA LEU A 96 23.78 121.05 99.89
C LEU A 96 22.53 121.60 99.20
N GLU A 97 21.68 122.16 100.06
CA GLU A 97 20.33 122.69 99.91
C GLU A 97 20.17 123.92 98.97
N LYS A 98 18.90 124.21 98.61
CA LYS A 98 18.31 125.51 98.22
C LYS A 98 18.18 125.93 96.73
N TYR A 99 18.27 125.02 95.75
CA TYR A 99 18.03 125.39 94.33
C TYR A 99 17.00 124.51 93.56
N ILE A 100 16.29 123.60 94.23
CA ILE A 100 15.63 122.46 93.53
C ILE A 100 14.09 122.54 93.49
N GLN A 101 13.44 123.54 94.10
CA GLN A 101 11.97 123.57 94.11
C GLN A 101 11.33 123.86 92.74
N SER A 102 11.97 124.65 91.86
CA SER A 102 11.50 124.91 90.48
C SER A 102 11.98 123.86 89.46
N PHE A 103 12.75 122.86 89.91
CA PHE A 103 13.26 121.76 89.10
C PHE A 103 12.31 120.55 89.11
N PHE A 104 11.55 120.32 90.18
CA PHE A 104 10.67 119.15 90.31
C PHE A 104 9.40 119.22 89.44
N ASP A 105 8.84 120.40 89.17
CA ASP A 105 7.66 120.54 88.28
C ASP A 105 7.97 120.24 86.80
N LYS A 106 9.24 120.39 86.38
CA LYS A 106 9.73 119.94 85.06
C LYS A 106 9.97 118.43 85.01
N ILE A 107 10.24 117.79 86.13
CA ILE A 107 10.48 116.34 86.20
C ILE A 107 9.16 115.56 86.15
N GLU A 108 8.09 116.06 86.75
CA GLU A 108 6.80 115.35 86.81
C GLU A 108 6.17 115.16 85.41
N ASN A 109 6.27 116.17 84.55
CA ASN A 109 5.84 116.10 83.15
C ASN A 109 6.70 115.13 82.30
N ILE A 110 7.98 114.93 82.64
CA ILE A 110 8.87 113.97 81.96
C ILE A 110 8.53 112.53 82.38
N ILE A 111 8.19 112.31 83.66
CA ILE A 111 7.85 110.97 84.18
C ILE A 111 6.50 110.47 83.62
N LEU A 112 5.50 111.34 83.48
CA LEU A 112 4.20 110.98 82.89
C LEU A 112 4.33 110.58 81.41
N ASN A 113 5.10 111.34 80.62
CA ASN A 113 5.36 111.01 79.22
C ASN A 113 6.09 109.67 79.05
N TYR A 114 7.02 109.33 79.95
CA TYR A 114 7.71 108.03 79.94
C TYR A 114 6.76 106.85 80.21
N LYS A 115 5.77 107.03 81.10
CA LYS A 115 4.76 106.00 81.41
C LYS A 115 3.87 105.69 80.20
N ILE A 116 3.46 106.71 79.44
CA ILE A 116 2.64 106.59 78.23
C ILE A 116 3.43 105.88 77.12
N LEU A 117 4.66 106.35 76.85
CA LEU A 117 5.56 105.72 75.86
C LEU A 117 5.83 104.23 76.15
N LYS A 118 6.02 103.86 77.41
CA LYS A 118 6.26 102.46 77.82
C LYS A 118 5.07 101.54 77.59
N LEU A 119 3.84 102.05 77.71
CA LEU A 119 2.61 101.29 77.43
C LEU A 119 2.37 101.15 75.92
N GLU A 120 2.64 102.19 75.14
CA GLU A 120 2.59 102.14 73.67
C GLU A 120 3.63 101.16 73.09
N ASP A 121 4.86 101.16 73.60
CA ASP A 121 5.90 100.21 73.18
C ASP A 121 5.52 98.75 73.49
N LYS A 122 4.86 98.49 74.62
CA LYS A 122 4.34 97.16 74.95
C LYS A 122 3.23 96.72 73.98
N ARG A 123 2.34 97.64 73.57
CA ARG A 123 1.28 97.36 72.59
C ARG A 123 1.86 97.12 71.19
N LYS A 124 2.82 97.96 70.77
CA LYS A 124 3.55 97.78 69.50
C LYS A 124 4.26 96.44 69.44
N LYS A 125 5.00 96.05 70.49
CA LYS A 125 5.68 94.73 70.55
C LYS A 125 4.71 93.55 70.43
N LYS A 126 3.54 93.60 71.08
CA LYS A 126 2.52 92.55 70.97
C LYS A 126 1.90 92.46 69.58
N LEU A 127 1.58 93.60 68.96
CA LEU A 127 1.07 93.64 67.59
C LEU A 127 2.10 93.12 66.60
N GLU A 128 3.37 93.48 66.79
CA GLU A 128 4.48 93.01 65.95
C GLU A 128 4.72 91.50 66.09
N GLU A 129 4.54 90.92 67.28
CA GLU A 129 4.57 89.46 67.49
C GLU A 129 3.42 88.72 66.78
N ILE A 130 2.21 89.28 66.80
CA ILE A 130 1.04 88.71 66.10
C ILE A 130 1.25 88.79 64.60
N GLU A 131 1.70 89.94 64.09
CA GLU A 131 1.99 90.14 62.67
C GLU A 131 3.10 89.21 62.17
N LYS A 132 4.14 88.97 62.99
CA LYS A 132 5.17 87.96 62.71
C LYS A 132 4.59 86.54 62.63
N LYS A 133 3.74 86.14 63.60
CA LYS A 133 3.10 84.82 63.61
C LYS A 133 2.14 84.60 62.44
N GLU A 134 1.37 85.61 62.04
CA GLU A 134 0.49 85.51 60.86
C GLU A 134 1.30 85.43 59.57
N LYS A 135 2.36 86.24 59.42
CA LYS A 135 3.30 86.18 58.29
C LYS A 135 3.97 84.80 58.21
N GLU A 136 4.38 84.23 59.34
CA GLU A 136 4.94 82.87 59.42
C GLU A 136 3.92 81.79 59.00
N ARG A 137 2.66 81.87 59.46
CA ARG A 137 1.60 80.92 59.06
C ARG A 137 1.28 81.00 57.57
N ILE A 138 1.11 82.21 57.03
CA ILE A 138 0.87 82.43 55.59
C ILE A 138 2.04 81.89 54.77
N PHE A 139 3.27 82.12 55.21
CA PHE A 139 4.47 81.59 54.58
C PHE A 139 4.49 80.06 54.59
N LEU A 140 4.19 79.44 55.74
CA LEU A 140 4.14 77.98 55.88
C LEU A 140 3.05 77.35 55.01
N GLN A 141 1.88 78.01 54.89
CA GLN A 141 0.78 77.53 54.06
C GLN A 141 1.08 77.66 52.56
N LYS A 142 1.74 78.77 52.15
CA LYS A 142 2.26 78.91 50.78
C LYS A 142 3.31 77.84 50.47
N GLN A 143 4.23 77.55 51.38
CA GLN A 143 5.20 76.46 51.22
C GLN A 143 4.52 75.09 51.03
N LYS A 144 3.54 74.74 51.88
CA LYS A 144 2.81 73.46 51.75
C LYS A 144 2.06 73.35 50.41
N LEU A 145 1.44 74.44 49.97
CA LEU A 145 0.72 74.46 48.69
C LEU A 145 1.68 74.33 47.50
N GLU A 146 2.85 74.97 47.56
CA GLU A 146 3.91 74.79 46.58
C GLU A 146 4.47 73.36 46.57
N GLU A 147 4.68 72.77 47.75
CA GLU A 147 5.12 71.36 47.89
C GLU A 147 4.09 70.39 47.30
N GLU A 148 2.80 70.54 47.61
CA GLU A 148 1.72 69.72 47.04
C GLU A 148 1.63 69.87 45.51
N GLN A 149 1.77 71.08 44.98
CA GLN A 149 1.83 71.32 43.54
C GLN A 149 3.06 70.69 42.87
N GLN A 150 4.21 70.69 43.55
CA GLN A 150 5.39 69.99 43.06
C GLN A 150 5.17 68.47 43.06
N LEU A 151 4.54 67.95 44.11
CA LEU A 151 4.27 66.53 44.29
C LEU A 151 3.25 66.01 43.28
N THR A 152 2.19 66.77 42.98
CA THR A 152 1.25 66.45 41.89
C THR A 152 1.92 66.51 40.52
N LYS A 153 2.76 67.51 40.23
CA LYS A 153 3.55 67.58 38.99
C LYS A 153 4.51 66.39 38.84
N ILE A 154 5.12 65.91 39.92
CA ILE A 154 5.98 64.72 39.92
C ILE A 154 5.14 63.47 39.61
N LYS A 155 3.98 63.31 40.24
CA LYS A 155 3.05 62.19 40.00
C LYS A 155 2.55 62.17 38.55
N GLU A 156 2.13 63.31 38.00
CA GLU A 156 1.72 63.40 36.59
C GLU A 156 2.85 63.04 35.62
N LYS A 157 4.09 63.46 35.91
CA LYS A 157 5.26 63.04 35.13
C LYS A 157 5.46 61.53 35.20
N SER A 158 5.39 60.93 36.39
CA SER A 158 5.53 59.48 36.55
C SER A 158 4.46 58.69 35.79
N LEU A 159 3.19 59.10 35.85
CA LEU A 159 2.10 58.48 35.10
C LEU A 159 2.30 58.60 33.57
N LYS A 160 2.77 59.76 33.09
CA LYS A 160 3.09 59.94 31.67
C LYS A 160 4.24 59.05 31.22
N ASP A 161 5.26 58.89 32.07
CA ASP A 161 6.40 58.03 31.81
C ASP A 161 6.00 56.55 31.80
N GLU A 162 5.14 56.11 32.73
CA GLU A 162 4.58 54.75 32.74
C GLU A 162 3.78 54.45 31.48
N ILE A 163 2.87 55.34 31.06
CA ILE A 163 2.09 55.18 29.82
C ILE A 163 3.02 55.12 28.59
N LYS A 164 4.11 55.90 28.60
CA LYS A 164 5.09 55.87 27.51
C LYS A 164 5.84 54.53 27.48
N LEU A 165 6.27 54.03 28.64
CA LEU A 165 6.91 52.72 28.79
C LEU A 165 5.96 51.58 28.37
N GLU A 166 4.68 51.65 28.71
CA GLU A 166 3.64 50.70 28.25
C GLU A 166 3.58 50.65 26.72
N LYS A 167 3.52 51.82 26.07
CA LYS A 167 3.48 51.94 24.61
C LYS A 167 4.76 51.43 23.96
N GLU A 168 5.92 51.66 24.58
CA GLU A 168 7.20 51.11 24.12
C GLU A 168 7.23 49.58 24.25
N ARG A 169 6.83 49.03 25.41
CA ARG A 169 6.71 47.57 25.63
C ARG A 169 5.79 46.91 24.61
N VAL A 170 4.60 47.46 24.36
CA VAL A 170 3.65 46.91 23.37
C VAL A 170 4.24 46.96 21.95
N ARG A 171 4.92 48.05 21.58
CA ARG A 171 5.61 48.15 20.28
C ARG A 171 6.72 47.11 20.17
N ASP A 172 7.52 46.94 21.21
CA ASP A 172 8.63 46.00 21.24
C ASP A 172 8.16 44.54 21.21
N ILE A 173 7.10 44.19 21.96
CA ILE A 173 6.46 42.87 21.90
C ILE A 173 5.93 42.61 20.49
N ARG A 174 5.25 43.59 19.89
CA ARG A 174 4.73 43.45 18.52
C ARG A 174 5.83 43.33 17.48
N LEU A 175 6.94 44.05 17.67
CA LEU A 175 8.12 43.97 16.82
C LEU A 175 8.79 42.59 16.96
N PHE A 176 8.90 42.09 18.20
CA PHE A 176 9.44 40.78 18.53
C PHE A 176 8.60 39.67 17.87
N LEU A 177 7.27 39.69 18.04
CA LEU A 177 6.36 38.73 17.41
C LEU A 177 6.46 38.73 15.89
N ARG A 178 6.58 39.90 15.24
CA ARG A 178 6.78 39.97 13.78
C ARG A 178 8.13 39.39 13.35
N LYS A 179 9.19 39.64 14.12
CA LYS A 179 10.52 39.08 13.85
C LYS A 179 10.49 37.56 13.97
N GLU A 180 9.89 37.02 15.03
CA GLU A 180 9.69 35.59 15.23
C GLU A 180 8.88 34.96 14.08
N GLN A 181 7.73 35.55 13.71
CA GLN A 181 6.94 35.07 12.58
C GLN A 181 7.71 35.13 11.25
N ALA A 182 8.55 36.14 11.04
CA ALA A 182 9.40 36.23 9.86
C ALA A 182 10.47 35.13 9.84
N LEU A 183 11.11 34.85 10.99
CA LEU A 183 12.05 33.73 11.14
C LEU A 183 11.37 32.39 10.86
N LEU A 184 10.17 32.18 11.40
CA LEU A 184 9.39 30.95 11.22
C LEU A 184 9.00 30.75 9.74
N ARG A 185 8.65 31.82 9.02
CA ARG A 185 8.41 31.77 7.56
C ARG A 185 9.68 31.45 6.77
N ILE A 186 10.83 32.01 7.17
CA ILE A 186 12.12 31.72 6.54
C ILE A 186 12.46 30.23 6.74
N GLU A 187 12.33 29.72 7.96
CA GLU A 187 12.61 28.32 8.29
C GLU A 187 11.68 27.36 7.52
N GLN A 188 10.37 27.65 7.47
CA GLN A 188 9.43 26.86 6.67
C GLN A 188 9.77 26.89 5.17
N ALA A 189 10.15 28.05 4.62
CA ALA A 189 10.56 28.17 3.23
C ALA A 189 11.84 27.39 2.92
N GLU A 190 12.80 27.34 3.85
CA GLU A 190 14.00 26.52 3.73
C GLU A 190 13.69 25.02 3.77
N LYS A 191 12.83 24.57 4.70
CA LYS A 191 12.35 23.18 4.75
C LYS A 191 11.66 22.77 3.44
N GLN A 192 10.78 23.61 2.91
CA GLN A 192 10.14 23.37 1.61
C GLN A 192 11.14 23.28 0.45
N LYS A 193 12.18 24.13 0.42
CA LYS A 193 13.24 24.06 -0.60
C LYS A 193 14.05 22.76 -0.50
N GLN A 194 14.40 22.32 0.70
CA GLN A 194 15.12 21.06 0.91
C GLN A 194 14.27 19.87 0.46
N PHE A 195 12.98 19.85 0.86
CA PHE A 195 12.03 18.83 0.44
C PHE A 195 11.88 18.77 -1.09
N LEU A 196 11.73 19.91 -1.76
CA LEU A 196 11.67 19.96 -3.23
C LEU A 196 12.96 19.47 -3.90
N LYS A 197 14.13 19.72 -3.29
CA LYS A 197 15.41 19.23 -3.79
C LYS A 197 15.48 17.71 -3.67
N GLN A 198 15.06 17.16 -2.54
CA GLN A 198 14.99 15.72 -2.30
C GLN A 198 14.03 15.04 -3.30
N LEU A 199 12.84 15.59 -3.49
CA LEU A 199 11.84 15.06 -4.42
C LEU A 199 12.31 15.08 -5.88
N ARG A 200 13.13 16.08 -6.26
CA ARG A 200 13.78 16.11 -7.58
C ARG A 200 14.85 15.03 -7.73
N LEU A 201 15.67 14.81 -6.70
CA LEU A 201 16.68 13.75 -6.67
C LEU A 201 16.05 12.37 -6.73
N GLU A 202 14.99 12.12 -5.94
CA GLU A 202 14.23 10.88 -5.97
C GLU A 202 13.66 10.59 -7.36
N LYS A 203 12.99 11.57 -7.99
CA LYS A 203 12.50 11.43 -9.37
C LYS A 203 13.62 11.14 -10.37
N GLN A 204 14.81 11.68 -10.15
CA GLN A 204 15.96 11.43 -11.00
C GLN A 204 16.48 9.99 -10.81
N ILE A 205 16.63 9.54 -9.56
CA ILE A 205 17.01 8.17 -9.20
C ILE A 205 16.00 7.17 -9.79
N GLU A 206 14.71 7.44 -9.65
CA GLU A 206 13.64 6.59 -10.20
C GLU A 206 13.75 6.47 -11.73
N ARG A 207 14.06 7.56 -12.45
CA ARG A 207 14.33 7.52 -13.89
C ARG A 207 15.60 6.74 -14.26
N PHE A 208 16.60 6.69 -13.38
CA PHE A 208 17.78 5.84 -13.57
C PHE A 208 17.40 4.37 -13.36
N ARG A 209 16.69 4.04 -12.28
CA ARG A 209 16.19 2.67 -12.02
C ARG A 209 15.36 2.13 -13.18
N ILE A 210 14.43 2.94 -13.72
CA ILE A 210 13.61 2.54 -14.88
C ILE A 210 14.46 2.25 -16.12
N ARG A 211 15.57 2.98 -16.30
CA ARG A 211 16.48 2.73 -17.43
C ARG A 211 17.31 1.46 -17.23
N GLU A 212 17.85 1.28 -16.03
CA GLU A 212 18.61 0.10 -15.64
C GLU A 212 17.80 -1.18 -15.81
N VAL A 213 16.56 -1.21 -15.32
CA VAL A 213 15.65 -2.36 -15.52
C VAL A 213 15.44 -2.64 -17.02
N LYS A 214 15.23 -1.61 -17.84
CA LYS A 214 15.07 -1.79 -19.29
C LYS A 214 16.34 -2.25 -19.99
N GLU A 215 17.51 -1.90 -19.48
CA GLU A 215 18.79 -2.37 -20.00
C GLU A 215 19.02 -3.83 -19.61
N LEU A 216 18.74 -4.20 -18.36
CA LEU A 216 18.77 -5.59 -17.90
C LEU A 216 17.79 -6.47 -18.70
N GLU A 217 16.54 -6.03 -18.90
CA GLU A 217 15.57 -6.73 -19.75
C GLU A 217 16.06 -6.93 -21.19
N LYS A 218 16.76 -5.93 -21.75
CA LYS A 218 17.34 -6.06 -23.11
C LYS A 218 18.49 -7.04 -23.15
N LEU A 219 19.40 -6.99 -22.18
CA LEU A 219 20.52 -7.91 -22.06
C LEU A 219 20.02 -9.35 -21.85
N GLU A 220 19.01 -9.54 -21.02
CA GLU A 220 18.36 -10.83 -20.81
C GLU A 220 17.72 -11.35 -22.10
N ARG A 221 17.00 -10.50 -22.85
CA ARG A 221 16.43 -10.88 -24.15
C ARG A 221 17.48 -11.28 -25.17
N ILE A 222 18.62 -10.59 -25.20
CA ILE A 222 19.73 -10.92 -26.09
C ILE A 222 20.33 -12.27 -25.69
N SER A 223 20.63 -12.46 -24.41
CA SER A 223 21.14 -13.75 -23.89
C SER A 223 20.18 -14.92 -24.16
N LEU A 224 18.87 -14.71 -23.98
CA LEU A 224 17.85 -15.71 -24.29
C LEU A 224 17.74 -15.99 -25.78
N LYS A 225 17.96 -14.98 -26.63
CA LYS A 225 17.93 -15.13 -28.09
C LYS A 225 19.16 -15.91 -28.58
N GLU A 226 20.35 -15.59 -28.09
CA GLU A 226 21.58 -16.35 -28.38
C GLU A 226 21.41 -17.81 -27.99
N LYS A 227 20.94 -18.09 -26.76
CA LYS A 227 20.62 -19.46 -26.33
C LYS A 227 19.62 -20.17 -27.27
N ARG A 228 18.62 -19.46 -27.81
CA ARG A 228 17.64 -20.05 -28.76
C ARG A 228 18.24 -20.33 -30.13
N GLU A 229 19.13 -19.46 -30.62
CA GLU A 229 19.82 -19.67 -31.89
C GLU A 229 20.73 -20.92 -31.80
N ASP A 230 21.38 -21.17 -30.67
CA ASP A 230 22.14 -22.41 -30.42
C ASP A 230 21.26 -23.68 -30.52
N TYR A 231 20.00 -23.61 -30.10
CA TYR A 231 19.06 -24.74 -30.17
C TYR A 231 18.38 -24.92 -31.54
N SER A 232 18.54 -23.99 -32.48
CA SER A 232 17.89 -24.08 -33.80
C SER A 232 18.34 -25.34 -34.56
N GLY A 233 19.65 -25.62 -34.60
CA GLY A 233 20.20 -26.82 -35.22
C GLY A 233 19.81 -28.12 -34.49
N LEU A 234 19.63 -28.07 -33.16
CA LEU A 234 19.10 -29.20 -32.39
C LEU A 234 17.63 -29.45 -32.74
N GLN A 235 16.83 -28.39 -32.83
CA GLN A 235 15.41 -28.46 -33.18
C GLN A 235 15.21 -29.07 -34.56
N GLU A 236 16.00 -28.67 -35.57
CA GLU A 236 15.98 -29.27 -36.90
C GLU A 236 16.33 -30.77 -36.88
N ARG A 237 17.31 -31.18 -36.07
CA ARG A 237 17.65 -32.60 -35.89
C ARG A 237 16.52 -33.38 -35.21
N ILE A 238 15.89 -32.79 -34.19
CA ILE A 238 14.73 -33.38 -33.51
C ILE A 238 13.57 -33.54 -34.48
N ASP A 239 13.31 -32.54 -35.34
CA ASP A 239 12.21 -32.58 -36.29
C ASP A 239 12.46 -33.62 -37.39
N LYS A 240 13.70 -33.74 -37.90
CA LYS A 240 14.11 -34.84 -38.79
C LYS A 240 13.92 -36.22 -38.14
N LEU A 241 14.27 -36.37 -36.86
CA LEU A 241 14.05 -37.62 -36.12
C LEU A 241 12.55 -37.92 -35.95
N LYS A 242 11.74 -36.92 -35.59
CA LYS A 242 10.28 -37.08 -35.46
C LYS A 242 9.64 -37.51 -36.78
N GLU A 243 10.09 -36.94 -37.89
CA GLU A 243 9.60 -37.27 -39.23
C GLU A 243 9.98 -38.70 -39.62
N LYS A 244 11.23 -39.12 -39.36
CA LYS A 244 11.66 -40.52 -39.51
C LYS A 244 10.78 -41.48 -38.70
N TYR A 245 10.53 -41.19 -37.42
CA TYR A 245 9.66 -42.03 -36.57
C TYR A 245 8.18 -41.97 -36.95
N ARG A 246 7.73 -40.91 -37.63
CA ARG A 246 6.37 -40.84 -38.17
C ARG A 246 6.21 -41.81 -39.34
N ILE A 247 7.15 -41.79 -40.29
CA ILE A 247 7.17 -42.71 -41.44
C ILE A 247 7.20 -44.17 -40.97
N ILE A 248 8.07 -44.51 -40.02
CA ILE A 248 8.16 -45.87 -39.46
C ILE A 248 6.84 -46.31 -38.81
N ARG A 249 6.16 -45.41 -38.08
CA ARG A 249 4.87 -45.72 -37.46
C ARG A 249 3.77 -45.91 -38.50
N ASP A 250 3.73 -45.07 -39.53
CA ASP A 250 2.73 -45.15 -40.59
C ASP A 250 2.92 -46.43 -41.43
N GLN A 251 4.18 -46.82 -41.69
CA GLN A 251 4.53 -48.11 -42.28
C GLN A 251 4.07 -49.29 -41.40
N LYS A 252 4.32 -49.27 -40.09
CA LYS A 252 3.84 -50.32 -39.17
C LYS A 252 2.31 -50.42 -39.10
N ILE A 253 1.60 -49.30 -39.24
CA ILE A 253 0.14 -49.31 -39.32
C ILE A 253 -0.30 -50.00 -40.61
N ARG A 254 0.34 -49.72 -41.75
CA ARG A 254 0.08 -50.40 -43.03
C ARG A 254 0.33 -51.90 -42.94
N GLU A 255 1.50 -52.32 -42.46
CA GLU A 255 1.86 -53.74 -42.29
C GLU A 255 0.85 -54.49 -41.42
N ARG A 256 0.38 -53.86 -40.34
CA ARG A 256 -0.64 -54.44 -39.46
C ARG A 256 -2.02 -54.56 -40.12
N VAL A 257 -2.46 -53.52 -40.85
CA VAL A 257 -3.73 -53.54 -41.58
C VAL A 257 -3.70 -54.59 -42.71
N GLU A 258 -2.55 -54.73 -43.38
CA GLU A 258 -2.30 -55.75 -44.40
C GLU A 258 -2.32 -57.17 -43.80
N ALA A 259 -1.71 -57.36 -42.62
CA ALA A 259 -1.76 -58.64 -41.89
C ALA A 259 -3.18 -59.06 -41.47
N LEU A 260 -4.10 -58.10 -41.28
CA LEU A 260 -5.52 -58.37 -41.05
C LEU A 260 -6.28 -58.75 -42.34
N GLY A 261 -5.62 -58.75 -43.50
CA GLY A 261 -6.22 -59.09 -44.80
C GLY A 261 -7.08 -57.98 -45.41
N ILE A 262 -7.00 -56.75 -44.90
CA ILE A 262 -7.78 -55.61 -45.39
C ILE A 262 -7.14 -55.07 -46.67
N LYS A 263 -7.88 -55.04 -47.78
CA LYS A 263 -7.38 -54.47 -49.05
C LYS A 263 -7.13 -52.96 -48.90
N ILE A 264 -5.86 -52.56 -49.04
CA ILE A 264 -5.43 -51.15 -49.01
C ILE A 264 -5.45 -50.60 -50.44
N GLN A 265 -6.14 -49.49 -50.67
CA GLN A 265 -6.04 -48.74 -51.93
C GLN A 265 -4.90 -47.72 -51.79
N GLY A 266 -3.70 -48.08 -52.25
CA GLY A 266 -2.56 -47.17 -52.44
C GLY A 266 -2.32 -46.14 -51.32
N ASP A 267 -2.60 -44.86 -51.64
CA ASP A 267 -2.36 -43.71 -50.76
C ASP A 267 -3.55 -43.39 -49.86
N GLU A 268 -3.94 -44.36 -49.04
CA GLU A 268 -4.86 -44.13 -47.94
C GLU A 268 -4.20 -43.37 -46.79
N ASP A 269 -4.93 -42.40 -46.24
CA ASP A 269 -4.51 -41.64 -45.06
C ASP A 269 -4.33 -42.55 -43.84
N ARG A 270 -3.45 -42.15 -42.91
CA ARG A 270 -3.28 -42.86 -41.63
C ARG A 270 -4.62 -43.06 -40.91
N GLN A 271 -5.49 -42.06 -40.96
CA GLN A 271 -6.78 -42.09 -40.28
C GLN A 271 -7.72 -43.13 -40.90
N THR A 272 -7.71 -43.28 -42.23
CA THR A 272 -8.56 -44.27 -42.91
C THR A 272 -8.10 -45.68 -42.60
N LEU A 273 -6.79 -45.93 -42.56
CA LEU A 273 -6.22 -47.23 -42.15
C LEU A 273 -6.63 -47.61 -40.73
N LEU A 274 -6.53 -46.68 -39.78
CA LEU A 274 -6.94 -46.92 -38.39
C LEU A 274 -8.47 -47.12 -38.25
N ASN A 275 -9.27 -46.44 -39.08
CA ASN A 275 -10.72 -46.64 -39.06
C ASN A 275 -11.08 -48.03 -39.61
N LYS A 276 -10.45 -48.47 -40.71
CA LYS A 276 -10.62 -49.82 -41.25
C LYS A 276 -10.21 -50.91 -40.25
N GLU A 277 -9.09 -50.73 -39.55
CA GLU A 277 -8.66 -51.63 -38.47
C GLU A 277 -9.73 -51.74 -37.38
N LYS A 278 -10.29 -50.61 -36.93
CA LYS A 278 -11.36 -50.59 -35.92
C LYS A 278 -12.64 -51.25 -36.42
N GLU A 279 -13.06 -50.97 -37.65
CA GLU A 279 -14.26 -51.56 -38.25
C GLU A 279 -14.12 -53.08 -38.37
N TYR A 280 -12.95 -53.57 -38.77
CA TYR A 280 -12.64 -54.99 -38.83
C TYR A 280 -12.72 -55.65 -37.44
N VAL A 281 -12.11 -55.04 -36.42
CA VAL A 281 -12.17 -55.55 -35.03
C VAL A 281 -13.62 -55.57 -34.52
N LEU A 282 -14.39 -54.51 -34.77
CA LEU A 282 -15.79 -54.45 -34.36
C LEU A 282 -16.65 -55.49 -35.08
N ALA A 283 -16.41 -55.72 -36.38
CA ALA A 283 -17.10 -56.77 -37.13
C ALA A 283 -16.76 -58.15 -36.56
N ARG A 284 -15.48 -58.41 -36.26
CA ARG A 284 -15.04 -59.67 -35.66
C ARG A 284 -15.64 -59.90 -34.27
N GLN A 285 -15.70 -58.85 -33.45
CA GLN A 285 -16.33 -58.91 -32.14
C GLN A 285 -17.84 -59.20 -32.22
N LYS A 286 -18.54 -58.65 -33.22
CA LYS A 286 -19.97 -58.96 -33.44
C LYS A 286 -20.19 -60.43 -33.80
N ILE A 287 -19.33 -61.00 -34.65
CA ILE A 287 -19.32 -62.43 -35.00
C ILE A 287 -19.07 -63.29 -33.77
N GLU A 288 -18.11 -62.91 -32.93
CA GLU A 288 -17.78 -63.63 -31.70
C GLU A 288 -18.97 -63.66 -30.73
N LEU A 289 -19.59 -62.50 -30.49
CA LEU A 289 -20.72 -62.34 -29.58
C LEU A 289 -21.97 -63.11 -30.06
N SER A 290 -22.22 -63.18 -31.37
CA SER A 290 -23.37 -63.93 -31.88
C SER A 290 -23.17 -65.45 -31.71
N LEU A 291 -21.97 -65.96 -31.96
CA LEU A 291 -21.63 -67.38 -31.78
C LEU A 291 -21.43 -67.79 -30.31
N GLU A 292 -21.19 -66.84 -29.40
CA GLU A 292 -20.91 -67.14 -28.00
C GLU A 292 -22.04 -67.90 -27.30
N SER A 293 -23.29 -67.52 -27.56
CA SER A 293 -24.45 -68.22 -27.02
C SER A 293 -24.52 -69.67 -27.51
N PHE A 294 -24.20 -69.91 -28.78
CA PHE A 294 -24.17 -71.24 -29.41
C PHE A 294 -23.01 -72.08 -28.89
N TYR A 295 -21.82 -71.51 -28.72
CA TYR A 295 -20.69 -72.19 -28.11
C TYR A 295 -20.99 -72.63 -26.68
N ARG A 296 -21.54 -71.74 -25.83
CA ARG A 296 -21.89 -72.08 -24.45
C ARG A 296 -22.91 -73.21 -24.38
N SER A 297 -23.89 -73.18 -25.29
CA SER A 297 -24.89 -74.25 -25.40
C SER A 297 -24.26 -75.58 -25.83
N ALA A 298 -23.49 -75.58 -26.92
CA ALA A 298 -22.80 -76.75 -27.46
C ALA A 298 -21.80 -77.37 -26.46
N ALA A 299 -21.00 -76.53 -25.78
CA ALA A 299 -20.06 -76.98 -24.76
C ALA A 299 -20.77 -77.59 -23.54
N SER A 300 -21.86 -76.96 -23.07
CA SER A 300 -22.69 -77.50 -22.00
C SER A 300 -23.32 -78.85 -22.40
N LEU A 301 -23.83 -78.95 -23.62
CA LEU A 301 -24.41 -80.15 -24.17
C LEU A 301 -23.39 -81.30 -24.22
N ALA A 302 -22.21 -81.05 -24.81
CA ALA A 302 -21.14 -82.05 -24.86
C ALA A 302 -20.77 -82.55 -23.45
N PHE A 303 -20.63 -81.64 -22.48
CA PHE A 303 -20.36 -81.99 -21.08
C PHE A 303 -21.47 -82.85 -20.46
N GLN A 304 -22.74 -82.48 -20.67
CA GLN A 304 -23.88 -83.23 -20.13
C GLN A 304 -24.00 -84.63 -20.74
N LEU A 305 -23.80 -84.77 -22.05
CA LEU A 305 -23.80 -86.06 -22.73
C LEU A 305 -22.65 -86.95 -22.26
N ASN A 306 -21.44 -86.40 -22.13
CA ASN A 306 -20.30 -87.12 -21.59
C ASN A 306 -20.58 -87.65 -20.18
N LYS A 307 -21.20 -86.83 -19.33
CA LYS A 307 -21.51 -87.20 -17.95
C LYS A 307 -22.62 -88.26 -17.83
N ARG A 308 -23.66 -88.20 -18.66
CA ARG A 308 -24.88 -89.01 -18.50
C ARG A 308 -24.95 -90.23 -19.42
N HIS A 309 -24.42 -90.11 -20.63
CA HIS A 309 -24.70 -91.06 -21.72
C HIS A 309 -23.47 -91.77 -22.27
N ILE A 310 -22.25 -91.32 -21.97
CA ILE A 310 -21.03 -92.00 -22.44
C ILE A 310 -20.59 -93.06 -21.42
N THR A 311 -20.28 -94.26 -21.91
CA THR A 311 -19.76 -95.38 -21.10
C THR A 311 -18.24 -95.42 -21.17
N ARG A 312 -17.58 -96.17 -20.26
CA ARG A 312 -16.11 -96.26 -20.18
C ARG A 312 -15.42 -96.72 -21.47
N ASN A 313 -16.14 -97.41 -22.35
CA ASN A 313 -15.62 -97.97 -23.61
C ASN A 313 -15.95 -97.10 -24.83
N MET A 314 -16.37 -95.84 -24.63
CA MET A 314 -16.68 -94.89 -25.67
C MET A 314 -15.78 -93.65 -25.52
N SER A 315 -15.34 -93.09 -26.64
CA SER A 315 -14.66 -91.80 -26.66
C SER A 315 -15.62 -90.70 -26.21
N ILE A 316 -15.07 -89.63 -25.61
CA ILE A 316 -15.85 -88.49 -25.15
C ILE A 316 -16.11 -87.51 -26.31
N PHE A 317 -17.19 -86.73 -26.23
CA PHE A 317 -17.36 -85.58 -27.11
C PHE A 317 -16.47 -84.43 -26.66
N ARG A 318 -15.83 -83.77 -27.62
CA ARG A 318 -15.12 -82.51 -27.41
C ARG A 318 -15.75 -81.42 -28.26
N CYS A 319 -16.08 -80.30 -27.62
CA CYS A 319 -16.48 -79.08 -28.29
C CYS A 319 -15.22 -78.23 -28.52
N ILE A 320 -14.86 -78.01 -29.77
CA ILE A 320 -13.70 -77.19 -30.16
C ILE A 320 -14.18 -75.78 -30.50
N ASP A 321 -13.52 -74.79 -29.93
CA ASP A 321 -13.81 -73.38 -30.13
C ASP A 321 -12.79 -72.77 -31.10
N ARG A 322 -13.20 -72.50 -32.35
CA ARG A 322 -12.42 -71.75 -33.33
C ARG A 322 -13.08 -70.43 -33.72
N ARG A 323 -13.95 -69.88 -32.86
CA ARG A 323 -14.65 -68.60 -33.10
C ARG A 323 -13.68 -67.45 -33.39
N PHE A 324 -12.51 -67.45 -32.74
CA PHE A 324 -11.49 -66.41 -32.90
C PHE A 324 -10.72 -66.48 -34.22
N GLU A 325 -10.53 -67.68 -34.77
CA GLU A 325 -9.65 -67.92 -35.94
C GLU A 325 -10.45 -68.07 -37.24
N THR A 326 -11.39 -69.02 -37.29
CA THR A 326 -12.20 -69.30 -38.49
C THR A 326 -13.66 -68.86 -38.34
N GLY A 327 -14.14 -68.61 -37.12
CA GLY A 327 -15.55 -68.29 -36.90
C GLY A 327 -16.44 -69.52 -36.85
N GLU A 328 -15.86 -70.66 -36.46
CA GLU A 328 -16.52 -71.97 -36.44
C GLU A 328 -16.45 -72.59 -35.05
N ILE A 329 -17.46 -73.35 -34.69
CA ILE A 329 -17.50 -74.21 -33.50
C ILE A 329 -17.88 -75.59 -33.99
N PHE A 330 -17.21 -76.63 -33.53
CA PHE A 330 -17.61 -77.98 -33.88
C PHE A 330 -17.50 -78.95 -32.72
N ILE A 331 -18.34 -79.99 -32.76
CA ILE A 331 -18.31 -81.11 -31.82
C ILE A 331 -17.77 -82.32 -32.56
N LYS A 332 -16.77 -82.99 -31.98
CA LYS A 332 -16.19 -84.22 -32.51
C LYS A 332 -15.98 -85.27 -31.42
N TRP A 333 -15.63 -86.48 -31.81
CA TRP A 333 -15.07 -87.47 -30.90
C TRP A 333 -13.63 -87.10 -30.54
N ASP A 334 -13.22 -87.42 -29.31
CA ASP A 334 -11.89 -87.05 -28.80
C ASP A 334 -10.72 -87.64 -29.62
N GLU A 335 -10.92 -88.85 -30.13
CA GLU A 335 -9.93 -89.63 -30.87
C GLU A 335 -9.93 -89.33 -32.38
N SER A 336 -10.94 -88.62 -32.88
CA SER A 336 -11.09 -88.29 -34.30
C SER A 336 -10.29 -87.03 -34.67
N GLU A 337 -9.88 -86.94 -35.93
CA GLU A 337 -9.27 -85.74 -36.49
C GLU A 337 -10.28 -84.57 -36.55
N ASP A 338 -9.78 -83.34 -36.73
CA ASP A 338 -10.64 -82.14 -36.75
C ASP A 338 -11.57 -82.07 -37.97
N GLU A 339 -11.23 -82.76 -39.05
CA GLU A 339 -12.06 -82.84 -40.27
C GLU A 339 -13.27 -83.77 -40.11
N GLU A 340 -13.21 -84.71 -39.17
CA GLU A 340 -14.27 -85.68 -38.84
C GLU A 340 -15.21 -85.15 -37.73
N TRP A 341 -15.68 -83.93 -37.89
CA TRP A 341 -16.65 -83.34 -36.97
C TRP A 341 -18.06 -83.96 -37.14
N LEU A 342 -18.83 -83.93 -36.06
CA LEU A 342 -20.22 -84.42 -36.01
C LEU A 342 -21.23 -83.29 -36.19
N LEU A 343 -21.00 -82.17 -35.51
CA LEU A 343 -21.78 -80.96 -35.66
C LEU A 343 -20.82 -79.80 -35.95
N LEU A 344 -21.13 -78.98 -36.94
CA LEU A 344 -20.40 -77.75 -37.27
C LEU A 344 -21.36 -76.57 -37.22
N ILE A 345 -21.01 -75.56 -36.43
CA ILE A 345 -21.77 -74.33 -36.23
C ILE A 345 -20.92 -73.18 -36.75
N TYR A 346 -21.44 -72.42 -37.71
CA TYR A 346 -20.73 -71.27 -38.28
C TYR A 346 -21.70 -70.16 -38.70
N ILE A 347 -21.18 -68.96 -38.94
CA ILE A 347 -22.00 -67.84 -39.43
C ILE A 347 -22.01 -67.83 -40.95
N LYS A 348 -23.19 -67.70 -41.54
CA LYS A 348 -23.35 -67.56 -42.99
C LYS A 348 -22.67 -66.29 -43.50
N ASN A 349 -21.81 -66.43 -44.50
CA ASN A 349 -21.04 -65.35 -45.13
C ASN A 349 -20.25 -64.45 -44.16
N ASN A 350 -19.89 -64.94 -42.97
CA ASN A 350 -19.22 -64.17 -41.92
C ASN A 350 -19.97 -62.87 -41.52
N SER A 351 -21.29 -62.84 -41.69
CA SER A 351 -22.13 -61.69 -41.34
C SER A 351 -23.13 -62.07 -40.25
N PRO A 352 -23.15 -61.38 -39.10
CA PRO A 352 -24.06 -61.71 -37.99
C PRO A 352 -25.55 -61.56 -38.36
N ASP A 353 -25.86 -60.84 -39.45
CA ASP A 353 -27.24 -60.56 -39.88
C ASP A 353 -27.84 -61.69 -40.75
N GLU A 354 -27.01 -62.54 -41.35
CA GLU A 354 -27.44 -63.58 -42.30
C GLU A 354 -27.81 -64.91 -41.64
N GLY A 355 -27.57 -65.05 -40.34
CA GLY A 355 -27.92 -66.22 -39.54
C GLY A 355 -26.75 -67.18 -39.28
N ILE A 356 -27.00 -68.13 -38.38
CA ILE A 356 -26.07 -69.16 -37.93
C ILE A 356 -26.51 -70.48 -38.52
N VAL A 357 -25.59 -71.20 -39.13
CA VAL A 357 -25.84 -72.50 -39.77
C VAL A 357 -25.30 -73.58 -38.87
N ILE A 358 -26.09 -74.64 -38.67
CA ILE A 358 -25.68 -75.87 -38.02
C ILE A 358 -25.73 -76.98 -39.06
N GLU A 359 -24.57 -77.53 -39.39
CA GLU A 359 -24.43 -78.73 -40.19
C GLU A 359 -24.31 -79.95 -39.28
N ASP A 360 -25.08 -80.98 -39.61
CA ASP A 360 -25.19 -82.20 -38.84
C ASP A 360 -24.78 -83.41 -39.69
N LYS A 361 -23.70 -84.07 -39.24
CA LYS A 361 -23.12 -85.30 -39.79
C LYS A 361 -23.32 -86.51 -38.87
N THR A 362 -24.18 -86.41 -37.87
CA THR A 362 -24.45 -87.51 -36.94
C THR A 362 -25.08 -88.73 -37.63
N ASN A 363 -25.78 -88.54 -38.75
CA ASN A 363 -26.32 -89.62 -39.56
C ASN A 363 -25.38 -89.96 -40.72
N PRO A 364 -24.90 -91.22 -40.85
CA PRO A 364 -23.94 -91.60 -41.90
C PRO A 364 -24.55 -91.58 -43.31
N GLU A 365 -25.87 -91.59 -43.45
CA GLU A 365 -26.57 -91.69 -44.74
C GLU A 365 -26.96 -90.34 -45.34
N LYS A 366 -27.16 -89.30 -44.50
CA LYS A 366 -27.60 -87.97 -44.92
C LYS A 366 -27.04 -86.90 -44.00
N ASN A 367 -26.37 -85.92 -44.60
CA ASN A 367 -25.99 -84.69 -43.90
C ASN A 367 -27.14 -83.69 -44.00
N SER A 368 -27.50 -83.07 -42.88
CA SER A 368 -28.54 -82.03 -42.83
C SER A 368 -27.95 -80.69 -42.41
N SER A 369 -28.40 -79.60 -43.03
CA SER A 369 -28.04 -78.24 -42.67
C SER A 369 -29.28 -77.45 -42.25
N HIS A 370 -29.17 -76.73 -41.13
CA HIS A 370 -30.25 -75.94 -40.57
C HIS A 370 -29.79 -74.51 -40.31
N GLU A 371 -30.58 -73.53 -40.77
CA GLU A 371 -30.30 -72.11 -40.56
C GLU A 371 -31.13 -71.55 -39.40
N PHE A 372 -30.46 -70.84 -38.50
CA PHE A 372 -31.05 -70.26 -37.29
C PHE A 372 -30.75 -68.77 -37.21
N LYS A 373 -31.68 -68.00 -36.63
CA LYS A 373 -31.38 -66.63 -36.22
C LYS A 373 -30.60 -66.62 -34.90
N PRO A 374 -29.83 -65.57 -34.58
CA PRO A 374 -29.13 -65.47 -33.29
C PRO A 374 -30.04 -65.61 -32.06
N ASN A 375 -31.32 -65.24 -32.17
CA ASN A 375 -32.32 -65.35 -31.10
C ASN A 375 -32.93 -66.76 -30.95
N GLU A 376 -32.68 -67.67 -31.89
CA GLU A 376 -33.29 -69.01 -31.92
C GLU A 376 -32.39 -70.09 -31.30
N ILE A 377 -31.57 -69.70 -30.31
CA ILE A 377 -30.62 -70.58 -29.64
C ILE A 377 -31.28 -71.82 -29.00
N PHE A 378 -32.49 -71.71 -28.46
CA PHE A 378 -33.17 -72.84 -27.84
C PHE A 378 -33.59 -73.90 -28.87
N LYS A 379 -34.13 -73.47 -30.02
CA LYS A 379 -34.48 -74.41 -31.11
C LYS A 379 -33.24 -75.12 -31.66
N ALA A 380 -32.15 -74.36 -31.82
CA ALA A 380 -30.86 -74.92 -32.21
C ALA A 380 -30.33 -75.93 -31.17
N SER A 381 -30.46 -75.60 -29.89
CA SER A 381 -30.08 -76.49 -28.79
C SER A 381 -30.87 -77.80 -28.81
N ASP A 382 -32.19 -77.73 -28.95
CA ASP A 382 -33.05 -78.91 -28.98
C ASP A 382 -32.66 -79.84 -30.14
N LEU A 383 -32.41 -79.26 -31.33
CA LEU A 383 -31.93 -80.02 -32.49
C LEU A 383 -30.59 -80.71 -32.22
N MET A 384 -29.61 -80.00 -31.65
CA MET A 384 -28.30 -80.59 -31.33
C MET A 384 -28.40 -81.71 -30.30
N VAL A 385 -29.31 -81.60 -29.32
CA VAL A 385 -29.57 -82.64 -28.32
C VAL A 385 -30.14 -83.87 -28.99
N ASP A 386 -31.17 -83.71 -29.81
CA ASP A 386 -31.82 -84.82 -30.51
C ASP A 386 -30.84 -85.56 -31.41
N SER A 387 -30.05 -84.85 -32.22
CA SER A 387 -29.07 -85.45 -33.12
C SER A 387 -27.99 -86.27 -32.38
N LEU A 388 -27.38 -85.68 -31.35
CA LEU A 388 -26.30 -86.35 -30.62
C LEU A 388 -26.81 -87.49 -29.73
N THR A 389 -28.00 -87.37 -29.14
CA THR A 389 -28.60 -88.46 -28.36
C THR A 389 -28.98 -89.64 -29.24
N GLN A 390 -29.56 -89.40 -30.43
CA GLN A 390 -29.84 -90.44 -31.42
C GLN A 390 -28.55 -91.13 -31.89
N LEU A 391 -27.47 -90.39 -32.12
CA LEU A 391 -26.16 -90.97 -32.46
C LEU A 391 -25.63 -91.88 -31.35
N ILE A 392 -25.72 -91.47 -30.09
CA ILE A 392 -25.33 -92.33 -28.96
C ILE A 392 -26.19 -93.59 -28.89
N ALA A 393 -27.51 -93.46 -29.05
CA ALA A 393 -28.43 -94.60 -29.04
C ALA A 393 -28.06 -95.63 -30.13
N LYS A 394 -27.88 -95.17 -31.38
CA LYS A 394 -27.43 -96.02 -32.49
C LYS A 394 -26.07 -96.69 -32.23
N LYS A 395 -25.12 -95.98 -31.60
CA LYS A 395 -23.82 -96.57 -31.23
C LYS A 395 -23.93 -97.63 -30.14
N ARG A 396 -24.92 -97.53 -29.25
CA ARG A 396 -25.19 -98.55 -28.22
C ARG A 396 -25.83 -99.79 -28.83
N GLU A 397 -26.85 -99.61 -29.68
CA GLU A 397 -27.52 -100.71 -30.40
C GLU A 397 -26.57 -101.52 -31.30
N LYS A 398 -25.51 -100.90 -31.85
CA LYS A 398 -24.49 -101.62 -32.64
C LYS A 398 -23.47 -102.40 -31.80
N LYS A 399 -23.41 -102.17 -30.48
CA LYS A 399 -22.46 -102.82 -29.55
C LYS A 399 -23.11 -103.92 -28.71
N GLU A 400 -24.42 -103.90 -28.56
CA GLU A 400 -25.23 -105.07 -28.17
C GLU A 400 -25.41 -106.01 -29.37
#